data_AF-A0A3P6RVS9-F1
#
_entry.id   AF-A0A3P6RVS9-F1
#
_cell.length_a   1.000
_cell.length_b   1.000
_cell.length_c   1.000
_cell.angle_alpha   90.00
_cell.angle_beta   90.00
_cell.angle_gamma   90.00
#
_symmetry.space_group_name_H-M   'P 1'
#
loop_
_entity.id
_entity.type
_entity.pdbx_description
1 polymer ?
#
loop_
_entity_poly.entity_id
_entity_poly.type
_entity_poly.pdbx_seq_one_letter_code
_entity_poly.pdbx_strand_id
1 'polypeptide(L)'
;MDNLLKDFAEDVLKIPDDMKEYFSWPAPAGKSNDILAIRVKISYSFWKYFMTTGRKYLFEHNKSNGTNIVISREKTITLQDEDRLGLYIRKTLRELYASKNKRCPDISMRRSTLKIGNYEPMKPALAAILMDIDLKGWGGLPIISLLSDEDKEKLEVSLQIR
;
A
#
# COMPACT_ATOMS: atom_id res chain seq x y z
N MET A 1 -7.19 -18.16 -19.69
CA MET A 1 -6.55 -17.32 -18.66
C MET A 1 -5.69 -18.18 -17.75
N ASP A 2 -6.17 -19.37 -17.37
CA ASP A 2 -5.43 -20.33 -16.55
C ASP A 2 -4.12 -20.81 -17.20
N ASN A 3 -4.12 -21.14 -18.51
CA ASN A 3 -2.89 -21.50 -19.22
C ASN A 3 -1.85 -20.37 -19.21
N LEU A 4 -2.27 -19.12 -19.45
CA LEU A 4 -1.36 -17.96 -19.40
C LEU A 4 -0.71 -17.78 -18.02
N LEU A 5 -1.48 -17.99 -16.95
CA LEU A 5 -0.97 -17.89 -15.58
C LEU A 5 -0.09 -19.07 -15.19
N LYS A 6 -0.34 -20.24 -15.78
CA LYS A 6 0.51 -21.42 -15.66
C LYS A 6 1.85 -21.20 -16.36
N ASP A 7 1.83 -20.78 -17.62
CA ASP A 7 3.04 -20.44 -18.40
C ASP A 7 3.84 -19.33 -17.68
N PHE A 8 3.16 -18.34 -17.11
CA PHE A 8 3.80 -17.32 -16.28
C PHE A 8 4.47 -17.90 -15.02
N ALA A 9 3.82 -18.82 -14.33
CA ALA A 9 4.38 -19.48 -13.15
C ALA A 9 5.60 -20.35 -13.49
N GLU A 10 5.50 -21.17 -14.54
CA GLU A 10 6.49 -22.19 -14.89
C GLU A 10 7.64 -21.59 -15.70
N ASP A 11 7.35 -20.89 -16.79
CA ASP A 11 8.36 -20.43 -17.74
C ASP A 11 9.03 -19.11 -17.31
N VAL A 12 8.27 -18.22 -16.67
CA VAL A 12 8.77 -16.90 -16.26
C VAL A 12 9.30 -16.92 -14.83
N LEU A 13 8.50 -17.39 -13.88
CA LEU A 13 8.85 -17.36 -12.45
C LEU A 13 9.58 -18.60 -11.96
N LYS A 14 9.61 -19.68 -12.76
CA LYS A 14 10.26 -20.96 -12.44
C LYS A 14 9.84 -21.48 -11.07
N ILE A 15 8.53 -21.43 -10.79
CA ILE A 15 8.00 -21.88 -9.51
C ILE A 15 8.28 -23.39 -9.35
N PRO A 16 8.77 -23.83 -8.18
CA PRO A 16 8.93 -25.25 -7.88
C PRO A 16 7.62 -26.06 -7.97
N ASP A 17 7.70 -27.28 -8.51
CA ASP A 17 6.54 -28.16 -8.72
C ASP A 17 5.80 -28.57 -7.43
N ASP A 18 6.49 -28.51 -6.28
CA ASP A 18 5.92 -28.81 -4.97
C ASP A 18 5.01 -27.69 -4.44
N MET A 19 5.08 -26.49 -5.03
CA MET A 19 4.22 -25.37 -4.69
C MET A 19 2.86 -25.49 -5.39
N LYS A 20 1.90 -26.12 -4.71
CA LYS A 20 0.51 -26.19 -5.17
C LYS A 20 -0.24 -24.88 -4.90
N GLU A 21 -1.16 -24.52 -5.80
CA GLU A 21 -2.11 -23.40 -5.67
C GLU A 21 -1.45 -22.00 -5.48
N TYR A 22 -0.68 -21.57 -6.47
CA TYR A 22 -0.03 -20.24 -6.47
C TYR A 22 -0.95 -19.11 -6.95
N PHE A 23 -1.83 -19.37 -7.92
CA PHE A 23 -2.84 -18.43 -8.42
C PHE A 23 -4.24 -19.00 -8.27
N SER A 24 -5.20 -18.14 -7.95
CA SER A 24 -6.63 -18.45 -7.91
C SER A 24 -7.44 -17.22 -8.32
N TRP A 25 -8.69 -17.41 -8.72
CA TRP A 25 -9.62 -16.33 -9.08
C TRP A 25 -9.06 -15.34 -10.13
N PRO A 26 -8.65 -15.84 -11.31
CA PRO A 26 -8.17 -14.96 -12.36
C PRO A 26 -9.32 -14.17 -12.98
N ALA A 27 -9.19 -12.85 -13.02
CA ALA A 27 -10.17 -11.95 -13.62
C ALA A 27 -9.46 -10.88 -14.48
N PRO A 28 -10.00 -10.55 -15.66
CA PRO A 28 -9.48 -9.44 -16.45
C PRO A 28 -9.71 -8.12 -15.70
N ALA A 29 -8.66 -7.29 -15.60
CA ALA A 29 -8.69 -5.98 -14.95
C ALA A 29 -8.62 -4.82 -15.96
N GLY A 30 -8.81 -5.13 -17.25
CA GLY A 30 -8.81 -4.17 -18.35
C GLY A 30 -7.63 -4.36 -19.33
N LYS A 31 -7.71 -3.68 -20.47
CA LYS A 31 -6.63 -3.61 -21.46
C LYS A 31 -6.44 -2.15 -21.85
N SER A 32 -5.21 -1.64 -21.74
CA SER A 32 -4.87 -0.27 -22.11
C SER A 32 -3.50 -0.23 -22.79
N ASN A 33 -3.38 0.46 -23.92
CA ASN A 33 -2.14 0.58 -24.70
C ASN A 33 -1.41 -0.76 -24.90
N ASP A 34 -2.19 -1.77 -25.30
CA ASP A 34 -1.76 -3.16 -25.51
C ASP A 34 -1.26 -3.93 -24.27
N ILE A 35 -1.33 -3.32 -23.08
CA ILE A 35 -1.07 -3.98 -21.80
C ILE A 35 -2.36 -4.62 -21.32
N LEU A 36 -2.33 -5.94 -21.14
CA LEU A 36 -3.40 -6.71 -20.49
C LEU A 36 -3.16 -6.71 -18.98
N ALA A 37 -4.14 -6.22 -18.21
CA ALA A 37 -4.14 -6.32 -16.76
C ALA A 37 -4.97 -7.53 -16.33
N ILE A 38 -4.42 -8.36 -15.45
CA ILE A 38 -5.10 -9.52 -14.87
C ILE A 38 -5.00 -9.42 -13.35
N ARG A 39 -6.14 -9.49 -12.68
CA ARG A 39 -6.22 -9.61 -11.23
C ARG A 39 -6.25 -11.09 -10.87
N VAL A 40 -5.43 -11.47 -9.91
CA VAL A 40 -5.37 -12.84 -9.37
C VAL A 40 -5.25 -12.80 -7.86
N LYS A 41 -5.84 -13.78 -7.18
CA LYS A 41 -5.58 -14.04 -5.77
C LYS A 41 -4.38 -14.96 -5.66
N ILE A 42 -3.36 -14.50 -4.94
CA ILE A 42 -2.10 -15.23 -4.73
C ILE A 42 -2.05 -15.87 -3.35
N SER A 43 -1.37 -17.02 -3.24
CA SER A 43 -1.08 -17.65 -1.96
C SER A 43 0.11 -16.99 -1.23
N TYR A 44 0.20 -17.19 0.08
CA TYR A 44 1.30 -16.64 0.88
C TYR A 44 2.65 -17.29 0.54
N SER A 45 2.65 -18.60 0.28
CA SER A 45 3.82 -19.36 -0.18
C SER A 45 4.36 -18.80 -1.50
N PHE A 46 3.47 -18.53 -2.46
CA PHE A 46 3.83 -17.86 -3.71
C PHE A 46 4.46 -16.49 -3.45
N TRP A 47 3.81 -15.65 -2.64
CA TRP A 47 4.32 -14.30 -2.38
C TRP A 47 5.72 -14.34 -1.75
N LYS A 48 5.94 -15.25 -0.79
CA LYS A 48 7.25 -15.45 -0.16
C LYS A 48 8.31 -15.83 -1.20
N TYR A 49 8.03 -16.82 -2.04
CA TYR A 49 8.93 -17.25 -3.11
C TYR A 49 9.22 -16.13 -4.13
N PHE A 50 8.18 -15.40 -4.54
CA PHE A 50 8.33 -14.30 -5.48
C PHE A 50 9.26 -13.21 -4.92
N MET A 51 9.10 -12.88 -3.64
CA MET A 51 9.94 -11.87 -2.97
C MET A 51 11.41 -12.28 -2.83
N THR A 52 11.70 -13.57 -2.68
CA THR A 52 13.08 -14.07 -2.52
C THR A 52 13.77 -14.32 -3.85
N THR A 53 13.09 -14.96 -4.80
CA THR A 53 13.72 -15.51 -6.00
C THR A 53 12.96 -15.12 -7.26
N GLY A 54 11.63 -15.20 -7.26
CA GLY A 54 10.81 -14.98 -8.47
C GLY A 54 10.97 -13.59 -9.08
N ARG A 55 11.23 -12.55 -8.27
CA ARG A 55 11.54 -11.18 -8.77
C ARG A 55 12.75 -11.15 -9.69
N LYS A 56 13.79 -11.92 -9.39
CA LYS A 56 15.01 -11.99 -10.19
C LYS A 56 14.71 -12.63 -11.55
N TYR A 57 13.99 -13.74 -11.56
CA TYR A 57 13.61 -14.42 -12.80
C TYR A 57 12.69 -13.57 -13.67
N LEU A 58 11.71 -12.89 -13.07
CA LEU A 58 10.86 -11.95 -13.79
C LEU A 58 11.68 -10.83 -14.46
N PHE A 59 12.65 -10.27 -13.73
CA PHE A 59 13.54 -9.24 -14.27
C PHE A 59 14.40 -9.76 -15.43
N GLU A 60 15.00 -10.93 -15.28
CA GLU A 60 15.82 -11.56 -16.32
C GLU A 60 14.99 -11.89 -17.57
N HIS A 61 13.77 -12.38 -17.38
CA HIS A 61 12.84 -12.68 -18.46
C HIS A 61 12.42 -11.40 -19.22
N ASN A 62 12.04 -10.35 -18.49
CA ASN A 62 11.70 -9.05 -19.07
C ASN A 62 12.88 -8.48 -19.89
N LYS A 63 14.10 -8.55 -19.35
CA LYS A 63 15.32 -8.09 -20.02
C LYS A 63 15.63 -8.88 -21.29
N SER A 64 15.46 -10.21 -21.26
CA SER A 64 15.85 -11.09 -22.37
C SER A 64 14.84 -11.07 -23.51
N ASN A 65 13.54 -10.95 -23.19
CA ASN A 65 12.46 -11.02 -24.17
C ASN A 65 11.91 -9.65 -24.58
N GLY A 66 12.45 -8.55 -24.02
CA GLY A 66 11.95 -7.20 -24.28
C GLY A 66 10.53 -6.96 -23.76
N THR A 67 10.09 -7.72 -22.76
CA THR A 67 8.75 -7.63 -22.18
C THR A 67 8.75 -6.73 -20.93
N ASN A 68 7.57 -6.25 -20.54
CA ASN A 68 7.38 -5.41 -19.35
C ASN A 68 6.28 -5.98 -18.44
N ILE A 69 6.50 -7.18 -17.92
CA ILE A 69 5.58 -7.82 -16.99
C ILE A 69 5.81 -7.27 -15.58
N VAL A 70 4.76 -6.75 -14.95
CA VAL A 70 4.84 -6.15 -13.61
C VAL A 70 3.79 -6.79 -12.69
N ILE A 71 4.25 -7.33 -11.56
CA ILE A 71 3.35 -7.76 -10.49
C ILE A 71 3.16 -6.61 -9.50
N SER A 72 1.93 -6.13 -9.40
CA SER A 72 1.52 -5.13 -8.42
C SER A 72 0.57 -5.76 -7.41
N ARG A 73 0.96 -5.81 -6.14
CA ARG A 73 0.07 -6.27 -5.07
C ARG A 73 -0.94 -5.16 -4.78
N GLU A 74 -2.22 -5.46 -5.01
CA GLU A 74 -3.30 -4.58 -4.57
C GLU A 74 -3.27 -4.42 -3.06
N LYS A 75 -3.29 -3.17 -2.61
CA LYS A 75 -3.45 -2.84 -1.20
C LYS A 75 -4.91 -3.05 -0.82
N THR A 76 -5.15 -3.47 0.42
CA THR A 76 -6.50 -3.47 0.99
C THR A 76 -7.05 -2.05 1.02
N ILE A 77 -8.38 -1.90 0.98
CA ILE A 77 -9.04 -0.59 1.03
C ILE A 77 -8.52 0.23 2.22
N THR A 78 -8.36 -0.41 3.39
CA THR A 78 -7.79 0.19 4.60
C THR A 78 -6.40 0.80 4.38
N LEU A 79 -5.48 0.07 3.74
CA LEU A 79 -4.12 0.55 3.49
C LEU A 79 -4.08 1.67 2.44
N GLN A 80 -4.98 1.62 1.45
CA GLN A 80 -5.11 2.70 0.46
C GLN A 80 -5.65 3.97 1.11
N ASP A 81 -6.67 3.84 1.96
CA ASP A 81 -7.26 4.99 2.65
C ASP A 81 -6.33 5.58 3.71
N GLU A 82 -5.49 4.79 4.37
CA GLU A 82 -4.40 5.31 5.21
C GLU A 82 -3.42 6.17 4.39
N ASP A 83 -2.96 5.69 3.23
CA ASP A 83 -2.08 6.49 2.37
C ASP A 83 -2.73 7.80 1.92
N ARG A 84 -4.02 7.74 1.52
CA ARG A 84 -4.81 8.90 1.12
C ARG A 84 -5.02 9.87 2.28
N LEU A 85 -5.26 9.36 3.49
CA LEU A 85 -5.39 10.17 4.69
C LEU A 85 -4.07 10.89 5.01
N GLY A 86 -2.93 10.21 4.90
CA GLY A 86 -1.62 10.84 5.07
C GLY A 86 -1.36 11.97 4.06
N LEU A 87 -1.78 11.79 2.80
CA LEU A 87 -1.72 12.85 1.80
C LEU A 87 -2.67 14.01 2.10
N TYR A 88 -3.89 13.72 2.57
CA TYR A 88 -4.86 14.73 3.01
C TYR A 88 -4.29 15.57 4.15
N ILE A 89 -3.80 14.92 5.22
CA ILE A 89 -3.17 15.58 6.37
C ILE A 89 -2.01 16.48 5.92
N ARG A 90 -1.14 15.98 5.03
CA ARG A 90 -0.02 16.75 4.49
C ARG A 90 -0.49 18.03 3.79
N LYS A 91 -1.55 17.94 2.97
CA LYS A 91 -2.15 19.10 2.29
C LYS A 91 -2.73 20.09 3.31
N THR A 92 -3.56 19.61 4.23
CA THR A 92 -4.21 20.42 5.26
C THR A 92 -3.19 21.16 6.12
N LEU A 93 -2.13 20.50 6.58
CA LEU A 93 -1.08 21.14 7.36
C LEU A 93 -0.34 22.20 6.55
N ARG A 94 -0.01 21.94 5.28
CA ARG A 94 0.65 22.95 4.43
C ARG A 94 -0.21 24.20 4.25
N GLU A 95 -1.51 24.03 4.03
CA GLU A 95 -2.47 25.14 3.90
C GLU A 95 -2.61 25.93 5.21
N LEU A 96 -2.66 25.24 6.35
CA LEU A 96 -2.71 25.87 7.69
C LEU A 96 -1.45 26.66 8.02
N TYR A 97 -0.27 26.16 7.66
CA TYR A 97 0.98 26.89 7.88
C TYR A 97 1.11 28.09 6.93
N ALA A 98 0.69 27.93 5.68
CA ALA A 98 0.66 29.01 4.70
C ALA A 98 -0.28 30.15 5.11
N SER A 99 -1.49 29.84 5.58
CA SER A 99 -2.46 30.85 6.03
C SER A 99 -1.99 31.62 7.27
N LYS A 100 -1.15 31.00 8.11
CA LYS A 100 -0.52 31.63 9.28
C LYS A 100 0.83 32.28 8.99
N ASN A 101 1.26 32.31 7.73
CA ASN A 101 2.57 32.81 7.29
C ASN A 101 3.75 32.18 8.08
N LYS A 102 3.62 30.90 8.43
CA LYS A 102 4.64 30.12 9.16
C LYS A 102 5.33 29.14 8.22
N ARG A 103 6.60 28.86 8.48
CA ARG A 103 7.33 27.81 7.76
C ARG A 103 6.77 26.43 8.12
N CYS A 104 6.24 25.74 7.13
CA CYS A 104 5.76 24.36 7.30
C CYS A 104 6.96 23.42 7.55
N PRO A 105 6.89 22.53 8.57
CA PRO A 105 7.89 21.48 8.74
C PRO A 105 7.90 20.54 7.53
N ASP A 106 8.98 19.78 7.34
CA ASP A 106 8.98 18.75 6.31
C ASP A 106 7.94 17.67 6.64
N ILE A 107 7.11 17.33 5.67
CA ILE A 107 6.06 16.31 5.81
C ILE A 107 6.26 15.33 4.67
N SER A 108 6.55 14.08 5.03
CA SER A 108 6.78 13.00 4.08
C SER A 108 6.03 11.73 4.47
N MET A 109 5.68 10.95 3.45
CA MET A 109 5.08 9.63 3.60
C MET A 109 6.12 8.57 3.32
N ARG A 110 6.29 7.59 4.21
CA ARG A 110 7.14 6.41 3.99
C ARG A 110 6.44 5.16 4.49
N ARG A 111 6.29 4.14 3.64
CA ARG A 111 5.68 2.84 4.02
C ARG A 111 4.34 2.98 4.77
N SER A 112 3.46 3.87 4.30
CA SER A 112 2.16 4.16 4.91
C SER A 112 2.22 4.76 6.32
N THR A 113 3.37 5.32 6.73
CA THR A 113 3.50 6.19 7.89
C THR A 113 3.83 7.61 7.49
N LEU A 114 3.36 8.55 8.30
CA LEU A 114 3.53 9.98 8.16
C LEU A 114 4.66 10.46 9.08
N LYS A 115 5.68 11.09 8.49
CA LYS A 115 6.79 11.75 9.21
C LYS A 115 6.62 13.25 9.09
N ILE A 116 6.51 13.93 10.22
CA ILE A 116 6.35 15.39 10.32
C ILE A 116 7.53 15.94 11.11
N GLY A 117 8.41 16.70 10.46
CA GLY A 117 9.60 17.29 11.07
C GLY A 117 10.40 16.26 11.88
N ASN A 118 10.56 16.53 13.17
CA ASN A 118 11.34 15.69 14.08
C ASN A 118 10.51 14.61 14.81
N TYR A 119 9.17 14.59 14.68
CA TYR A 119 8.31 13.60 15.35
C TYR A 119 8.52 12.20 14.80
N GLU A 120 8.42 11.16 15.63
CA GLU A 120 8.51 9.77 15.16
C GLU A 120 7.46 9.47 14.07
N PRO A 121 7.82 8.70 13.01
CA PRO A 121 6.85 8.31 11.99
C PRO A 121 5.70 7.53 12.62
N MET A 122 4.46 7.94 12.31
CA MET A 122 3.26 7.33 12.87
C MET A 122 2.21 7.07 11.79
N LYS A 123 1.22 6.23 12.08
CA LYS A 123 0.10 6.02 11.15
C LYS A 123 -0.68 7.33 10.96
N PRO A 124 -1.11 7.66 9.73
CA PRO A 124 -1.94 8.84 9.48
C PRO A 124 -3.20 8.92 10.35
N ALA A 125 -3.89 7.80 10.60
CA ALA A 125 -5.05 7.78 11.51
C ALA A 125 -4.71 8.23 12.93
N LEU A 126 -3.58 7.76 13.49
CA LEU A 126 -3.09 8.22 14.79
C LEU A 126 -2.68 9.69 14.77
N ALA A 127 -1.98 10.13 13.71
CA ALA A 127 -1.58 11.52 13.56
C ALA A 127 -2.78 12.47 13.55
N ALA A 128 -3.86 12.10 12.83
CA ALA A 128 -5.09 12.88 12.78
C ALA A 128 -5.67 13.15 14.17
N ILE A 129 -5.67 12.12 15.04
CA ILE A 129 -6.23 12.22 16.39
C ILE A 129 -5.28 12.98 17.33
N LEU A 130 -4.00 12.61 17.37
CA LEU A 130 -3.04 13.22 18.29
C LEU A 130 -2.80 14.70 18.02
N MET A 131 -2.90 15.12 16.76
CA MET A 131 -2.72 16.51 16.32
C MET A 131 -4.03 17.28 16.18
N ASP A 132 -5.18 16.66 16.51
CA ASP A 132 -6.51 17.27 16.42
C ASP A 132 -6.79 17.92 15.05
N ILE A 133 -6.56 17.15 13.97
CA ILE A 133 -6.70 17.64 12.61
C ILE A 133 -8.17 17.62 12.19
N ASP A 134 -8.69 18.76 11.73
CA ASP A 134 -10.04 18.85 11.18
C ASP A 134 -10.18 18.01 9.89
N LEU A 135 -11.01 16.96 9.97
CA LEU A 135 -11.32 16.05 8.87
C LEU A 135 -12.67 16.32 8.19
N LYS A 136 -13.29 17.50 8.36
CA LYS A 136 -14.57 17.82 7.67
C LYS A 136 -14.55 17.61 6.16
N GLY A 137 -13.39 17.78 5.52
CA GLY A 137 -13.20 17.56 4.08
C GLY A 137 -12.74 16.15 3.69
N TRP A 138 -12.64 15.22 4.64
CA TRP A 138 -12.19 13.85 4.39
C TRP A 138 -13.34 12.98 3.86
N GLY A 139 -13.13 12.38 2.68
CA GLY A 139 -14.12 11.54 2.00
C GLY A 139 -13.77 10.05 1.93
N GLY A 140 -12.88 9.56 2.80
CA GLY A 140 -12.55 8.14 2.89
C GLY A 140 -13.19 7.46 4.10
N LEU A 141 -12.67 6.31 4.48
CA LEU A 141 -13.13 5.56 5.65
C LEU A 141 -13.07 6.39 6.95
N PRO A 142 -13.99 6.17 7.91
CA PRO A 142 -13.92 6.81 9.22
C PRO A 142 -12.59 6.49 9.93
N ILE A 143 -11.97 7.48 10.60
CA ILE A 143 -10.66 7.28 11.26
C ILE A 143 -10.65 6.05 12.16
N ILE A 144 -11.71 5.84 12.94
CA ILE A 144 -11.83 4.73 13.91
C ILE A 144 -11.68 3.36 13.22
N SER A 145 -12.09 3.24 11.96
CA SER A 145 -11.96 2.00 11.17
C SER A 145 -10.55 1.76 10.61
N LEU A 146 -9.69 2.77 10.63
CA LEU A 146 -8.29 2.69 10.20
C LEU A 146 -7.35 2.35 11.37
N LEU A 147 -7.79 2.55 12.61
CA LEU A 147 -7.03 2.22 13.81
C LEU A 147 -7.02 0.70 14.07
N SER A 148 -5.85 0.15 14.39
CA SER A 148 -5.79 -1.19 14.99
C SER A 148 -6.22 -1.16 16.46
N ASP A 149 -6.51 -2.31 17.05
CA ASP A 149 -6.90 -2.37 18.46
C ASP A 149 -5.78 -1.86 19.38
N GLU A 150 -4.52 -2.16 19.07
CA GLU A 150 -3.35 -1.54 19.74
C GLU A 150 -3.32 -0.01 19.64
N ASP A 151 -3.82 0.56 18.54
CA ASP A 151 -3.83 2.02 18.34
C ASP A 151 -4.90 2.65 19.24
N LYS A 152 -6.06 1.98 19.37
CA LYS A 152 -7.16 2.42 20.24
C LYS A 152 -6.74 2.39 21.71
N GLU A 153 -6.10 1.31 22.15
CA GLU A 153 -5.56 1.19 23.52
C GLU A 153 -4.55 2.30 23.83
N LYS A 154 -3.61 2.59 22.91
CA LYS A 154 -2.65 3.69 23.07
C LYS A 154 -3.32 5.05 23.17
N LEU A 155 -4.38 5.27 22.41
CA LEU A 155 -5.15 6.52 22.46
C LEU A 155 -5.93 6.67 23.76
N GLU A 156 -6.56 5.61 24.27
CA GLU A 156 -7.25 5.63 25.57
C GLU A 156 -6.31 6.01 26.70
N VAL A 157 -5.11 5.41 26.74
CA VAL A 157 -4.07 5.76 27.72
C VAL A 157 -3.61 7.21 27.56
N SER A 158 -3.44 7.68 26.33
CA SER A 158 -2.96 9.05 26.05
C SER A 158 -4.00 10.13 26.37
N LEU A 159 -5.29 9.81 26.25
CA LEU A 159 -6.41 10.71 26.53
C LEU A 159 -6.78 10.75 28.03
N GLN A 160 -6.50 9.69 28.79
CA GLN A 160 -6.66 9.70 30.26
C GLN A 160 -5.61 10.55 30.99
N ILE A 161 -4.52 10.93 30.31
CA ILE A 161 -3.43 11.75 30.87
C ILE A 161 -3.64 13.26 30.55
N ARG A 162 -4.70 13.62 29.81
CA ARG A 162 -5.07 15.03 29.53
C ARG A 162 -6.24 15.49 30.39
#